data_AF-A0A9D9E0P6-F1
#
_entry.id   AF-A0A9D9E0P6-F1
#
_cell.length_a   1.000
_cell.length_b   1.000
_cell.length_c   1.000
_cell.angle_alpha   90.00
_cell.angle_beta   90.00
_cell.angle_gamma   90.00
#
_symmetry.space_group_name_H-M   'P 1'
#
loop_
_entity.id
_entity.type
_entity.pdbx_description
1 polymer ?
#
loop_
_entity_poly.entity_id
_entity_poly.type
_entity_poly.pdbx_seq_one_letter_code
_entity_poly.pdbx_strand_id
1 'polypeptide(L)'
;MSDTELTLEKDETYQLNVSFNPVDSYADLLWQSSNEEILTVNSTGMITAVATGETTVTVSVADNPYINAVCSITVLDVVIEEGSTLADLLEEKGLEEATSLSIAGTLSDSDFETLREMTSLQHLDISDISNTTIPQSAFYQASFSTIELPSDLKTIGQWSFEGSAISELDIPEGVTEIQNSAFMNCYKLKNLTIPGSVETVGRWILQSFDEDAWSFPDDVETVQVTLEEGVKKLSVSSFYGAKIESITIPSSITEIPSWCFENAALESVTLHDGIKTIGDGAFIRTKLKAIQLPDELETIGADAFIGDGYSLLDDMDELVIPASVKSIGERAFSGAGINSVVFNEGLETIEQAAFAHIDFSSIELPASLSSLADSAFDQYDSIKSITFKGAPPEITYTTGSSGNLYAPALTGIENCIIYVPANQLKAYTESVWFKGTNVYESNPNKTYFSENNLKAIGS
;
A
#
# COMPACT_ATOMS: atom_id res chain seq x y z
N MET A 1 30.46 -16.67 -34.55
CA MET A 1 29.15 -17.02 -35.15
C MET A 1 28.61 -15.75 -35.83
N SER A 2 27.73 -15.86 -36.81
CA SER A 2 27.15 -14.72 -37.55
C SER A 2 26.40 -13.79 -36.61
N ASP A 3 25.77 -14.38 -35.61
CA ASP A 3 24.92 -13.72 -34.63
C ASP A 3 25.31 -14.23 -33.25
N THR A 4 25.15 -13.35 -32.26
CA THR A 4 25.34 -13.67 -30.84
C THR A 4 24.02 -13.83 -30.11
N GLU A 5 22.95 -13.23 -30.65
CA GLU A 5 21.58 -13.28 -30.16
C GLU A 5 20.64 -13.32 -31.37
N LEU A 6 19.56 -14.10 -31.28
CA LEU A 6 18.58 -14.27 -32.36
C LEU A 6 17.18 -14.54 -31.77
N THR A 7 16.16 -13.90 -32.34
CA THR A 7 14.76 -14.20 -32.04
C THR A 7 14.14 -14.88 -33.25
N LEU A 8 13.41 -15.97 -33.04
CA LEU A 8 12.73 -16.73 -34.08
C LEU A 8 11.26 -16.94 -33.72
N GLU A 9 10.40 -17.03 -34.72
CA GLU A 9 9.07 -17.59 -34.51
C GLU A 9 9.11 -19.11 -34.45
N LYS A 10 8.19 -19.71 -33.70
CA LYS A 10 7.98 -21.15 -33.70
C LYS A 10 7.82 -21.67 -35.14
N ASP A 11 8.42 -22.82 -35.43
CA ASP A 11 8.52 -23.48 -36.73
C ASP A 11 9.42 -22.76 -37.77
N GLU A 12 10.04 -21.63 -37.42
CA GLU A 12 11.02 -20.95 -38.27
C GLU A 12 12.34 -21.73 -38.34
N THR A 13 13.02 -21.61 -39.49
CA THR A 13 14.38 -22.14 -39.67
C THR A 13 15.37 -21.05 -40.03
N TYR A 14 16.56 -21.08 -39.44
CA TYR A 14 17.61 -20.10 -39.67
C TYR A 14 18.97 -20.76 -39.84
N GLN A 15 19.85 -20.17 -40.66
CA GLN A 15 21.18 -20.71 -40.92
C GLN A 15 22.24 -19.89 -40.17
N LEU A 16 22.77 -20.45 -39.07
CA LEU A 16 23.90 -19.85 -38.37
C LEU A 16 25.17 -20.06 -39.19
N ASN A 17 25.95 -18.99 -39.35
CA ASN A 17 27.24 -19.04 -40.06
C ASN A 17 28.40 -18.84 -39.08
N VAL A 18 29.56 -19.39 -39.39
CA VAL A 18 30.77 -19.24 -38.54
C VAL A 18 31.89 -18.63 -39.37
N SER A 19 32.51 -17.58 -38.83
CA SER A 19 33.72 -16.96 -39.37
C SER A 19 34.91 -17.26 -38.47
N PHE A 20 36.08 -17.45 -39.09
CA PHE A 20 37.33 -17.79 -38.38
C PHE A 20 38.35 -16.67 -38.51
N ASN A 21 39.13 -16.43 -37.45
CA ASN A 21 40.25 -15.51 -37.48
C ASN A 21 41.45 -16.07 -36.68
N PRO A 22 42.57 -16.44 -37.34
CA PRO A 22 42.80 -16.42 -38.80
C PRO A 22 41.96 -17.49 -39.52
N VAL A 23 41.78 -17.33 -40.84
CA VAL A 23 40.87 -18.13 -41.71
C VAL A 23 41.32 -19.59 -41.91
N ASP A 24 42.28 -20.09 -41.14
CA ASP A 24 42.76 -21.46 -41.28
C ASP A 24 41.64 -22.46 -40.98
N SER A 25 41.51 -23.44 -41.87
CA SER A 25 40.35 -24.34 -41.99
C SER A 25 40.25 -25.29 -40.80
N TYR A 26 39.39 -24.98 -39.85
CA TYR A 26 38.89 -25.98 -38.90
C TYR A 26 37.95 -26.91 -39.67
N ALA A 27 38.33 -28.18 -39.81
CA ALA A 27 37.66 -29.08 -40.76
C ALA A 27 36.37 -29.72 -40.22
N ASP A 28 36.17 -29.75 -38.90
CA ASP A 28 34.98 -30.36 -38.31
C ASP A 28 34.42 -29.48 -37.18
N LEU A 29 33.16 -29.04 -37.35
CA LEU A 29 32.42 -28.26 -36.36
C LEU A 29 31.39 -29.15 -35.66
N LEU A 30 31.30 -29.01 -34.35
CA LEU A 30 30.28 -29.65 -33.52
C LEU A 30 29.26 -28.59 -33.10
N TRP A 31 28.02 -28.79 -33.53
CA TRP A 31 26.88 -27.97 -33.19
C TRP A 31 26.05 -28.65 -32.11
N GLN A 32 25.62 -27.88 -31.12
CA GLN A 32 24.81 -28.38 -30.02
C GLN A 32 23.83 -27.31 -29.58
N SER A 33 22.56 -27.68 -29.42
CA SER A 33 21.57 -26.90 -28.68
C SER A 33 21.64 -27.28 -27.20
N SER A 34 21.53 -26.30 -26.30
CA SER A 34 21.39 -26.59 -24.87
C SER A 34 20.03 -27.19 -24.51
N ASN A 35 19.02 -26.99 -25.36
CA ASN A 35 17.69 -27.56 -25.20
C ASN A 35 17.06 -27.88 -26.57
N GLU A 36 17.09 -29.15 -26.97
CA GLU A 36 16.51 -29.63 -28.23
C GLU A 36 14.98 -29.66 -28.23
N GLU A 37 14.31 -29.52 -27.07
CA GLU A 37 12.85 -29.38 -27.00
C GLU A 37 12.40 -28.00 -27.49
N ILE A 38 13.24 -26.98 -27.33
CA ILE A 38 12.99 -25.60 -27.79
C ILE A 38 13.52 -25.40 -29.21
N LEU A 39 14.74 -25.89 -29.49
CA LEU A 39 15.39 -25.65 -30.77
C LEU A 39 16.36 -26.77 -31.12
N THR A 40 16.26 -27.28 -32.34
CA THR A 40 17.21 -28.27 -32.87
C THR A 40 18.23 -27.58 -33.77
N VAL A 41 19.44 -28.14 -33.82
CA VAL A 41 20.51 -27.69 -34.72
C VAL A 41 21.10 -28.90 -35.46
N ASN A 42 21.22 -28.82 -36.78
CA ASN A 42 21.82 -29.90 -37.56
C ASN A 42 23.35 -29.73 -37.71
N SER A 43 24.01 -30.68 -38.36
CA SER A 43 25.47 -30.66 -38.55
C SER A 43 26.01 -29.49 -39.38
N THR A 44 25.14 -28.75 -40.08
CA THR A 44 25.53 -27.57 -40.88
C THR A 44 25.24 -26.25 -40.17
N GLY A 45 24.73 -26.26 -38.93
CA GLY A 45 24.31 -25.06 -38.23
C GLY A 45 22.95 -24.52 -38.66
N MET A 46 22.15 -25.30 -39.40
CA MET A 46 20.74 -24.96 -39.63
C MET A 46 19.98 -25.27 -38.35
N ILE A 47 19.30 -24.25 -37.83
CA ILE A 47 18.47 -24.34 -36.64
C ILE A 47 16.98 -24.37 -37.02
N THR A 48 16.19 -25.05 -36.21
CA THR A 48 14.73 -25.11 -36.34
C THR A 48 14.10 -24.87 -34.97
N ALA A 49 13.28 -23.83 -34.87
CA ALA A 49 12.50 -23.51 -33.69
C ALA A 49 11.38 -24.54 -33.51
N VAL A 50 11.37 -25.24 -32.37
CA VAL A 50 10.46 -26.37 -32.08
C VAL A 50 9.38 -25.97 -31.08
N ALA A 51 9.75 -25.27 -30.01
CA ALA A 51 8.84 -24.80 -28.98
C ALA A 51 9.32 -23.45 -28.46
N THR A 52 8.41 -22.70 -27.84
CA THR A 52 8.72 -21.40 -27.25
C THR A 52 9.64 -21.51 -26.06
N GLY A 53 10.41 -20.44 -25.83
CA GLY A 53 11.36 -20.32 -24.73
C GLY A 53 12.77 -20.00 -25.19
N GLU A 54 13.67 -19.90 -24.21
CA GLU A 54 15.07 -19.53 -24.43
C GLU A 54 16.00 -20.76 -24.47
N THR A 55 17.00 -20.72 -25.35
CA THR A 55 18.04 -21.73 -25.44
C THR A 55 19.32 -21.14 -26.03
N THR A 56 20.39 -21.91 -26.07
CA THR A 56 21.65 -21.50 -26.67
C THR A 56 22.10 -22.53 -27.69
N VAL A 57 22.70 -22.06 -28.78
CA VAL A 57 23.41 -22.90 -29.74
C VAL A 57 24.89 -22.64 -29.59
N THR A 58 25.62 -23.70 -29.27
CA THR A 58 27.07 -23.68 -29.21
C THR A 58 27.64 -24.37 -30.44
N VAL A 59 28.58 -23.70 -31.10
CA VAL A 59 29.46 -24.32 -32.10
C VAL A 59 30.87 -24.40 -31.54
N SER A 60 31.50 -25.56 -31.66
CA SER A 60 32.88 -25.78 -31.23
C SER A 60 33.70 -26.51 -32.28
N VAL A 61 35.01 -26.34 -32.24
CA VAL A 61 35.94 -27.10 -33.08
C VAL A 61 36.06 -28.53 -32.52
N ALA A 62 35.85 -29.55 -33.34
CA ALA A 62 35.81 -30.95 -32.89
C ALA A 62 37.08 -31.39 -32.13
N ASP A 63 38.25 -30.99 -32.61
CA ASP A 63 39.54 -31.32 -32.00
C ASP A 63 39.95 -30.37 -30.85
N ASN A 64 39.21 -29.28 -30.62
CA ASN A 64 39.50 -28.31 -29.56
C ASN A 64 38.23 -27.56 -29.09
N PRO A 65 37.50 -28.11 -28.10
CA PRO A 65 36.23 -27.53 -27.63
C PRO A 65 36.38 -26.18 -26.91
N TYR A 66 37.62 -25.76 -26.58
CA TYR A 66 37.88 -24.42 -26.03
C TYR A 66 37.81 -23.32 -27.10
N ILE A 67 37.80 -23.69 -28.39
CA ILE A 67 37.51 -22.78 -29.49
C ILE A 67 36.03 -22.98 -29.82
N ASN A 68 35.18 -22.11 -29.26
CA ASN A 68 33.75 -22.15 -29.46
C ASN A 68 33.14 -20.76 -29.65
N ALA A 69 31.93 -20.73 -30.14
CA ALA A 69 31.06 -19.57 -30.13
C ALA A 69 29.66 -20.00 -29.69
N VAL A 70 28.97 -19.12 -28.98
CA VAL A 70 27.62 -19.35 -28.47
C VAL A 70 26.71 -18.27 -29.04
N CYS A 71 25.50 -18.66 -29.44
CA CYS A 71 24.41 -17.75 -29.76
C CYS A 71 23.24 -18.06 -28.83
N SER A 72 22.72 -17.04 -28.16
CA SER A 72 21.47 -17.13 -27.41
C SER A 72 20.29 -17.00 -28.37
N ILE A 73 19.27 -17.82 -28.19
CA ILE A 73 18.10 -17.85 -29.07
C ILE A 73 16.83 -17.83 -28.23
N THR A 74 15.90 -16.95 -28.61
CA THR A 74 14.54 -16.86 -28.07
C THR A 74 13.55 -17.30 -29.15
N VAL A 75 12.66 -18.24 -28.82
CA VAL A 75 11.59 -18.70 -29.70
C VAL A 75 10.24 -18.21 -29.17
N LEU A 76 9.46 -17.54 -30.03
CA LEU A 76 8.18 -16.92 -29.70
C LEU A 76 7.01 -17.51 -30.49
N ASP A 77 5.78 -17.36 -29.99
CA ASP A 77 4.57 -17.76 -30.72
C ASP A 77 4.25 -16.76 -31.84
N VAL A 78 4.35 -15.46 -31.53
CA VAL A 78 3.94 -14.37 -32.42
C VAL A 78 4.91 -13.19 -32.34
N VAL A 79 5.38 -12.69 -33.49
CA VAL A 79 6.08 -11.41 -33.60
C VAL A 79 5.21 -10.42 -34.37
N ILE A 80 4.82 -9.32 -33.72
CA ILE A 80 3.97 -8.29 -34.35
C ILE A 80 4.85 -7.34 -35.16
N GLU A 81 4.77 -7.46 -36.49
CA GLU A 81 5.42 -6.56 -37.45
C GLU A 81 4.55 -5.35 -37.82
N GLU A 82 5.17 -4.33 -38.42
CA GLU A 82 4.47 -3.12 -38.88
C GLU A 82 3.35 -3.48 -39.89
N GLY A 83 2.11 -3.18 -39.51
CA GLY A 83 0.93 -3.38 -40.37
C GLY A 83 0.17 -4.68 -40.15
N SER A 84 0.63 -5.55 -39.24
CA SER A 84 -0.10 -6.74 -38.79
C SER A 84 -0.83 -6.47 -37.47
N THR A 85 -1.90 -7.22 -37.19
CA THR A 85 -2.56 -7.24 -35.88
C THR A 85 -2.38 -8.60 -35.22
N LEU A 86 -2.44 -8.65 -33.89
CA LEU A 86 -2.41 -9.90 -33.15
C LEU A 86 -3.55 -10.82 -33.59
N ALA A 87 -4.76 -10.29 -33.80
CA ALA A 87 -5.91 -11.07 -34.24
C ALA A 87 -5.65 -11.83 -35.55
N ASP A 88 -5.11 -11.15 -36.57
CA ASP A 88 -4.80 -11.77 -37.87
C ASP A 88 -3.73 -12.87 -37.71
N LEU A 89 -2.70 -12.62 -36.89
CA LEU A 89 -1.62 -13.57 -36.64
C LEU A 89 -2.08 -14.81 -35.87
N LEU A 90 -2.99 -14.63 -34.90
CA LEU A 90 -3.59 -15.75 -34.17
C LEU A 90 -4.44 -16.63 -35.09
N GLU A 91 -5.24 -16.05 -36.00
CA GLU A 91 -6.04 -16.80 -36.98
C GLU A 91 -5.14 -17.56 -37.97
N GLU A 92 -4.10 -16.91 -38.51
CA GLU A 92 -3.15 -17.54 -39.44
C GLU A 92 -2.46 -18.76 -38.81
N LYS A 93 -2.09 -18.65 -37.53
CA LYS A 93 -1.34 -19.67 -36.80
C LYS A 93 -2.22 -20.67 -36.04
N GLY A 94 -3.54 -20.46 -35.99
CA GLY A 94 -4.48 -21.32 -35.26
C GLY A 94 -4.28 -21.29 -33.74
N LEU A 95 -4.00 -20.10 -33.19
CA LEU A 95 -3.67 -19.86 -31.79
C LEU A 95 -4.78 -19.15 -31.00
N GLU A 96 -6.00 -19.06 -31.54
CA GLU A 96 -7.12 -18.34 -30.93
C GLU A 96 -7.56 -18.92 -29.58
N GLU A 97 -7.31 -20.22 -29.37
CA GLU A 97 -7.60 -20.96 -28.14
C GLU A 97 -6.31 -21.33 -27.37
N ALA A 98 -5.22 -20.61 -27.62
CA ALA A 98 -3.96 -20.85 -26.93
C ALA A 98 -4.11 -20.66 -25.41
N THR A 99 -3.51 -21.57 -24.65
CA THR A 99 -3.47 -21.51 -23.17
C THR A 99 -2.23 -20.79 -22.66
N SER A 100 -1.24 -20.60 -23.53
CA SER A 100 0.00 -19.87 -23.30
C SER A 100 0.34 -19.13 -24.58
N LEU A 101 0.80 -17.88 -24.47
CA LEU A 101 1.17 -17.08 -25.63
C LEU A 101 2.36 -16.18 -25.30
N SER A 102 3.39 -16.21 -26.15
CA SER A 102 4.58 -15.36 -26.10
C SER A 102 4.62 -14.41 -27.30
N ILE A 103 4.73 -13.10 -27.03
CA ILE A 103 4.56 -12.05 -28.03
C ILE A 103 5.73 -11.06 -27.98
N ALA A 104 6.27 -10.72 -29.15
CA ALA A 104 7.19 -9.59 -29.31
C ALA A 104 6.65 -8.52 -30.28
N GLY A 105 7.33 -7.37 -30.30
CA GLY A 105 7.03 -6.26 -31.21
C GLY A 105 6.40 -5.08 -30.49
N THR A 106 5.32 -4.52 -31.05
CA THR A 106 4.58 -3.41 -30.43
C THR A 106 3.10 -3.76 -30.39
N LEU A 107 2.48 -3.72 -29.22
CA LEU A 107 1.04 -3.89 -29.05
C LEU A 107 0.31 -2.58 -29.30
N SER A 108 -0.69 -2.63 -30.17
CA SER A 108 -1.69 -1.59 -30.40
C SER A 108 -2.92 -1.79 -29.50
N ASP A 109 -3.82 -0.81 -29.46
CA ASP A 109 -5.07 -0.89 -28.68
C ASP A 109 -5.93 -2.11 -29.08
N SER A 110 -5.98 -2.45 -30.38
CA SER A 110 -6.72 -3.62 -30.88
C SER A 110 -6.08 -4.95 -30.47
N ASP A 111 -4.77 -4.97 -30.23
CA ASP A 111 -4.09 -6.18 -29.75
C ASP A 111 -4.42 -6.44 -28.28
N PHE A 112 -4.48 -5.37 -27.46
CA PHE A 112 -4.98 -5.47 -26.09
C PHE A 112 -6.46 -5.88 -26.03
N GLU A 113 -7.31 -5.38 -26.94
CA GLU A 113 -8.69 -5.87 -27.11
C GLU A 113 -8.73 -7.38 -27.35
N THR A 114 -7.90 -7.86 -28.28
CA THR A 114 -7.79 -9.28 -28.62
C THR A 114 -7.37 -10.11 -27.40
N LEU A 115 -6.35 -9.67 -26.66
CA LEU A 115 -5.86 -10.35 -25.45
C LEU A 115 -6.93 -10.46 -24.36
N ARG A 116 -7.80 -9.45 -24.21
CA ARG A 116 -8.93 -9.52 -23.26
C ARG A 116 -9.99 -10.55 -23.66
N GLU A 117 -10.14 -10.82 -24.96
CA GLU A 117 -11.12 -11.78 -25.48
C GLU A 117 -10.63 -13.24 -25.46
N MET A 118 -9.33 -13.49 -25.26
CA MET A 118 -8.74 -14.82 -25.21
C MET A 118 -9.09 -15.61 -23.93
N THR A 119 -10.33 -16.10 -23.84
CA THR A 119 -10.85 -16.74 -22.60
C THR A 119 -10.13 -18.02 -22.15
N SER A 120 -9.40 -18.69 -23.05
CA SER A 120 -8.63 -19.91 -22.76
C SER A 120 -7.19 -19.63 -22.26
N LEU A 121 -6.70 -18.40 -22.39
CA LEU A 121 -5.34 -18.01 -22.07
C LEU A 121 -5.10 -18.06 -20.55
N GLN A 122 -4.01 -18.73 -20.13
CA GLN A 122 -3.62 -18.88 -18.71
C GLN A 122 -2.29 -18.19 -18.40
N HIS A 123 -1.39 -18.09 -19.39
CA HIS A 123 -0.09 -17.46 -19.29
C HIS A 123 0.15 -16.55 -20.50
N LEU A 124 0.61 -15.32 -20.25
CA LEU A 124 0.95 -14.36 -21.28
C LEU A 124 2.38 -13.85 -21.06
N ASP A 125 3.26 -14.08 -22.01
CA ASP A 125 4.59 -13.49 -22.01
C ASP A 125 4.64 -12.34 -23.01
N ILE A 126 4.84 -11.13 -22.48
CA ILE A 126 5.08 -9.91 -23.26
C ILE A 126 6.41 -9.27 -22.88
N SER A 127 7.36 -10.03 -22.32
CA SER A 127 8.66 -9.50 -21.90
C SER A 127 9.46 -8.87 -23.05
N ASP A 128 9.22 -9.33 -24.29
CA ASP A 128 9.87 -8.88 -25.52
C ASP A 128 9.09 -7.80 -26.32
N ILE A 129 8.01 -7.23 -25.76
CA ILE A 129 7.36 -6.06 -26.39
C ILE A 129 8.13 -4.77 -26.09
N SER A 130 8.07 -3.82 -27.01
CA SER A 130 8.73 -2.50 -26.89
C SER A 130 7.87 -1.43 -26.22
N ASN A 131 6.66 -1.79 -25.76
CA ASN A 131 5.77 -0.87 -25.05
C ASN A 131 6.35 -0.53 -23.67
N THR A 132 6.71 0.73 -23.46
CA THR A 132 7.16 1.23 -22.15
C THR A 132 5.99 1.57 -21.20
N THR A 133 4.76 1.32 -21.61
CA THR A 133 3.54 1.57 -20.82
C THR A 133 2.52 0.48 -21.09
N ILE A 134 1.95 -0.08 -20.03
CA ILE A 134 0.70 -0.83 -20.10
C ILE A 134 -0.43 0.20 -20.08
N PRO A 135 -1.20 0.38 -21.17
CA PRO A 135 -2.18 1.45 -21.27
C PRO A 135 -3.37 1.23 -20.34
N GLN A 136 -4.21 2.26 -20.26
CA GLN A 136 -5.47 2.19 -19.50
C GLN A 136 -6.30 0.98 -19.94
N SER A 137 -6.77 0.20 -18.97
CA SER A 137 -7.64 -0.98 -19.19
C SER A 137 -7.04 -2.08 -20.09
N ALA A 138 -5.73 -2.10 -20.35
CA ALA A 138 -5.07 -3.04 -21.28
C ALA A 138 -5.50 -4.50 -21.10
N PHE A 139 -5.57 -4.95 -19.85
CA PHE A 139 -5.90 -6.32 -19.42
C PHE A 139 -7.13 -6.36 -18.51
N TYR A 140 -8.05 -5.41 -18.70
CA TYR A 140 -9.34 -5.38 -18.00
C TYR A 140 -10.08 -6.72 -18.17
N GLN A 141 -10.40 -7.37 -17.05
CA GLN A 141 -11.07 -8.68 -16.98
C GLN A 141 -10.38 -9.80 -17.77
N ALA A 142 -9.07 -9.67 -18.05
CA ALA A 142 -8.34 -10.69 -18.77
C ALA A 142 -8.28 -12.01 -17.98
N SER A 143 -8.36 -13.12 -18.70
CA SER A 143 -8.49 -14.50 -18.19
C SER A 143 -7.20 -15.12 -17.69
N PHE A 144 -6.04 -14.61 -18.14
CA PHE A 144 -4.75 -15.19 -17.80
C PHE A 144 -4.42 -15.00 -16.32
N SER A 145 -3.72 -16.00 -15.76
CA SER A 145 -3.37 -16.11 -14.35
C SER A 145 -1.96 -15.61 -14.04
N THR A 146 -1.11 -15.52 -15.06
CA THR A 146 0.30 -15.11 -14.97
C THR A 146 0.65 -14.26 -16.19
N ILE A 147 1.53 -13.29 -16.00
CA ILE A 147 2.04 -12.42 -17.06
C ILE A 147 3.50 -12.07 -16.84
N GLU A 148 4.31 -12.10 -17.91
CA GLU A 148 5.69 -11.60 -17.89
C GLU A 148 5.73 -10.22 -18.57
N LEU A 149 6.25 -9.21 -17.86
CA LEU A 149 6.25 -7.81 -18.30
C LEU A 149 7.61 -7.38 -18.88
N PRO A 150 7.64 -6.38 -19.79
CA PRO A 150 8.88 -5.83 -20.33
C PRO A 150 9.80 -5.28 -19.25
N SER A 151 11.08 -5.63 -19.31
CA SER A 151 12.08 -5.15 -18.34
C SER A 151 12.30 -3.62 -18.36
N ASP A 152 11.95 -2.94 -19.45
CA ASP A 152 12.09 -1.49 -19.60
C ASP A 152 10.79 -0.71 -19.31
N LEU A 153 9.73 -1.39 -18.87
CA LEU A 153 8.43 -0.81 -18.53
C LEU A 153 8.55 0.37 -17.57
N LYS A 154 7.79 1.44 -17.83
CA LYS A 154 7.78 2.67 -17.02
C LYS A 154 6.47 2.93 -16.30
N THR A 155 5.35 2.55 -16.90
CA THR A 155 4.03 2.92 -16.38
C THR A 155 3.06 1.74 -16.46
N ILE A 156 2.37 1.49 -15.35
CA ILE A 156 1.19 0.63 -15.29
C ILE A 156 -0.04 1.52 -15.24
N GLY A 157 -0.82 1.49 -16.33
CA GLY A 157 -1.92 2.41 -16.59
C GLY A 157 -3.14 2.19 -15.70
N GLN A 158 -4.01 3.20 -15.70
CA GLN A 158 -5.25 3.18 -14.92
C GLN A 158 -6.13 1.98 -15.28
N TRP A 159 -6.67 1.28 -14.29
CA TRP A 159 -7.51 0.08 -14.51
C TRP A 159 -6.87 -1.02 -15.37
N SER A 160 -5.55 -1.00 -15.59
CA SER A 160 -4.87 -1.86 -16.56
C SER A 160 -5.10 -3.35 -16.32
N PHE A 161 -5.20 -3.80 -15.08
CA PHE A 161 -5.50 -5.18 -14.70
C PHE A 161 -6.82 -5.29 -13.93
N GLU A 162 -7.71 -4.30 -14.00
CA GLU A 162 -8.95 -4.35 -13.21
C GLU A 162 -9.76 -5.62 -13.53
N GLY A 163 -10.12 -6.39 -12.49
CA GLY A 163 -10.89 -7.62 -12.61
C GLY A 163 -10.15 -8.78 -13.29
N SER A 164 -8.85 -8.64 -13.55
CA SER A 164 -8.03 -9.69 -14.15
C SER A 164 -7.89 -10.90 -13.22
N ALA A 165 -7.73 -12.09 -13.82
CA ALA A 165 -7.53 -13.34 -13.10
C ALA A 165 -6.08 -13.57 -12.62
N ILE A 166 -5.20 -12.58 -12.76
CA ILE A 166 -3.80 -12.67 -12.31
C ILE A 166 -3.72 -13.11 -10.84
N SER A 167 -2.84 -14.09 -10.59
CA SER A 167 -2.60 -14.63 -9.27
C SER A 167 -1.23 -14.25 -8.70
N GLU A 168 -0.32 -13.89 -9.59
CA GLU A 168 1.01 -13.37 -9.35
C GLU A 168 1.33 -12.29 -10.39
N LEU A 169 2.14 -11.32 -10.00
CA LEU A 169 2.60 -10.25 -10.86
C LEU A 169 3.94 -9.73 -10.35
N ASP A 170 4.96 -9.90 -11.18
CA ASP A 170 6.27 -9.30 -10.94
C ASP A 170 6.33 -7.96 -11.68
N ILE A 171 6.32 -6.86 -10.93
CA ILE A 171 6.48 -5.52 -11.49
C ILE A 171 7.99 -5.27 -11.69
N PRO A 172 8.46 -5.02 -12.93
CA PRO A 172 9.88 -4.89 -13.20
C PRO A 172 10.48 -3.63 -12.58
N GLU A 173 11.75 -3.73 -12.19
CA GLU A 173 12.56 -2.59 -11.77
C GLU A 173 12.62 -1.52 -12.87
N GLY A 174 12.42 -0.27 -12.48
CA GLY A 174 12.38 0.85 -13.43
C GLY A 174 10.98 1.34 -13.77
N VAL A 175 9.91 0.65 -13.32
CA VAL A 175 8.55 1.20 -13.29
C VAL A 175 8.53 2.38 -12.33
N THR A 176 8.11 3.54 -12.83
CA THR A 176 8.08 4.80 -12.07
C THR A 176 6.68 5.18 -11.61
N GLU A 177 5.63 4.67 -12.25
CA GLU A 177 4.25 5.05 -11.95
C GLU A 177 3.30 3.86 -12.03
N ILE A 178 2.51 3.67 -10.96
CA ILE A 178 1.36 2.76 -10.92
C ILE A 178 0.12 3.62 -10.76
N GLN A 179 -0.73 3.67 -11.78
CA GLN A 179 -1.89 4.55 -11.81
C GLN A 179 -3.09 4.00 -11.04
N ASN A 180 -4.15 4.80 -10.96
CA ASN A 180 -5.31 4.49 -10.12
C ASN A 180 -5.98 3.18 -10.53
N SER A 181 -6.44 2.42 -9.53
CA SER A 181 -7.21 1.19 -9.72
C SER A 181 -6.54 0.15 -10.60
N ALA A 182 -5.21 0.21 -10.76
CA ALA A 182 -4.46 -0.67 -11.67
C ALA A 182 -4.76 -2.16 -11.45
N PHE A 183 -4.91 -2.60 -10.20
CA PHE A 183 -5.20 -3.99 -9.83
C PHE A 183 -6.52 -4.11 -9.05
N MET A 184 -7.46 -3.18 -9.27
CA MET A 184 -8.78 -3.22 -8.63
C MET A 184 -9.49 -4.53 -8.99
N ASN A 185 -10.13 -5.17 -8.02
CA ASN A 185 -10.84 -6.44 -8.19
C ASN A 185 -9.99 -7.60 -8.77
N CYS A 186 -8.66 -7.57 -8.64
CA CYS A 186 -7.79 -8.73 -8.91
C CYS A 186 -7.93 -9.79 -7.80
N TYR A 187 -9.10 -10.43 -7.71
CA TYR A 187 -9.49 -11.26 -6.56
C TYR A 187 -8.63 -12.51 -6.32
N LYS A 188 -7.78 -12.88 -7.29
CA LYS A 188 -6.88 -14.04 -7.20
C LYS A 188 -5.43 -13.66 -6.90
N LEU A 189 -5.09 -12.37 -6.91
CA LEU A 189 -3.74 -11.88 -6.67
C LEU A 189 -3.33 -12.19 -5.22
N LYS A 190 -2.20 -12.88 -5.05
CA LYS A 190 -1.74 -13.29 -3.71
C LYS A 190 -0.62 -12.41 -3.18
N ASN A 191 0.26 -11.97 -4.07
CA ASN A 191 1.43 -11.17 -3.73
C ASN A 191 1.53 -9.99 -4.68
N LEU A 192 1.93 -8.84 -4.16
CA LEU A 192 2.25 -7.66 -4.95
C LEU A 192 3.48 -6.97 -4.36
N THR A 193 4.56 -6.95 -5.12
CA THR A 193 5.76 -6.16 -4.79
C THR A 193 5.74 -4.88 -5.59
N ILE A 194 5.79 -3.74 -4.90
CA ILE A 194 5.92 -2.41 -5.51
C ILE A 194 7.41 -2.04 -5.47
N PRO A 195 8.09 -1.98 -6.63
CA PRO A 195 9.54 -1.82 -6.66
C PRO A 195 9.99 -0.44 -6.20
N GLY A 196 11.23 -0.36 -5.70
CA GLY A 196 11.80 0.87 -5.14
C GLY A 196 11.90 2.03 -6.13
N SER A 197 11.80 1.76 -7.44
CA SER A 197 11.77 2.78 -8.49
C SER A 197 10.45 3.56 -8.58
N VAL A 198 9.37 3.09 -7.95
CA VAL A 198 8.04 3.71 -8.07
C VAL A 198 8.00 5.06 -7.36
N GLU A 199 7.71 6.11 -8.13
CA GLU A 199 7.61 7.47 -7.62
C GLU A 199 6.23 7.75 -7.03
N THR A 200 5.18 7.10 -7.52
CA THR A 200 3.82 7.27 -7.02
C THR A 200 3.00 5.99 -7.15
N VAL A 201 2.44 5.56 -6.02
CA VAL A 201 1.39 4.55 -5.97
C VAL A 201 0.04 5.26 -6.09
N GLY A 202 -0.75 4.91 -7.11
CA GLY A 202 -2.05 5.50 -7.40
C GLY A 202 -3.11 5.24 -6.33
N ARG A 203 -4.33 5.73 -6.59
CA ARG A 203 -5.50 5.52 -5.72
C ARG A 203 -6.08 4.13 -5.95
N TRP A 204 -6.65 3.50 -4.91
CA TRP A 204 -7.46 2.28 -5.03
C TRP A 204 -6.77 1.12 -5.74
N ILE A 205 -5.44 1.01 -5.66
CA ILE A 205 -4.68 0.07 -6.51
C ILE A 205 -5.10 -1.37 -6.31
N LEU A 206 -5.61 -1.72 -5.12
CA LEU A 206 -6.08 -3.05 -4.72
C LEU A 206 -7.50 -3.02 -4.13
N GLN A 207 -8.34 -2.06 -4.52
CA GLN A 207 -9.71 -1.99 -4.02
C GLN A 207 -10.45 -3.29 -4.37
N SER A 208 -11.10 -3.89 -3.38
CA SER A 208 -11.96 -5.08 -3.50
C SER A 208 -13.08 -5.09 -2.48
N PHE A 209 -13.25 -4.00 -1.71
CA PHE A 209 -14.35 -3.84 -0.79
C PHE A 209 -15.62 -3.49 -1.57
N ASP A 210 -16.66 -4.30 -1.41
CA ASP A 210 -17.97 -4.06 -2.00
C ASP A 210 -18.74 -3.09 -1.10
N GLU A 211 -18.93 -1.86 -1.58
CA GLU A 211 -19.65 -0.81 -0.86
C GLU A 211 -21.15 -1.06 -0.76
N ASP A 212 -21.72 -1.78 -1.73
CA ASP A 212 -23.15 -2.14 -1.74
C ASP A 212 -23.43 -3.26 -0.73
N ALA A 213 -22.54 -4.26 -0.66
CA ALA A 213 -22.61 -5.34 0.31
C ALA A 213 -22.00 -4.99 1.68
N TRP A 214 -21.29 -3.87 1.76
CA TRP A 214 -20.50 -3.42 2.92
C TRP A 214 -19.57 -4.53 3.46
N SER A 215 -18.91 -5.25 2.55
CA SER A 215 -18.04 -6.38 2.89
C SER A 215 -17.06 -6.68 1.76
N PHE A 216 -16.02 -7.45 2.06
CA PHE A 216 -15.22 -8.06 1.00
C PHE A 216 -15.97 -9.27 0.44
N PRO A 217 -16.01 -9.48 -0.90
CA PRO A 217 -16.56 -10.70 -1.47
C PRO A 217 -15.86 -11.95 -0.91
N ASP A 218 -16.61 -13.05 -0.81
CA ASP A 218 -16.18 -14.30 -0.16
C ASP A 218 -14.99 -14.96 -0.89
N ASP A 219 -14.83 -14.72 -2.18
CA ASP A 219 -13.84 -15.35 -3.06
C ASP A 219 -12.57 -14.52 -3.30
N VAL A 220 -12.45 -13.36 -2.64
CA VAL A 220 -11.25 -12.52 -2.62
C VAL A 220 -10.25 -13.07 -1.61
N GLU A 221 -9.01 -13.32 -2.02
CA GLU A 221 -7.92 -13.71 -1.13
C GLU A 221 -7.29 -12.48 -0.44
N THR A 222 -6.63 -12.68 0.71
CA THR A 222 -5.77 -11.64 1.27
C THR A 222 -4.53 -11.46 0.39
N VAL A 223 -4.19 -10.22 0.03
CA VAL A 223 -2.98 -9.89 -0.74
C VAL A 223 -1.83 -9.55 0.22
N GLN A 224 -0.69 -10.21 0.06
CA GLN A 224 0.57 -9.78 0.68
C GLN A 224 1.20 -8.67 -0.14
N VAL A 225 1.29 -7.47 0.44
CA VAL A 225 1.88 -6.31 -0.23
C VAL A 225 3.25 -6.00 0.35
N THR A 226 4.24 -5.91 -0.53
CA THR A 226 5.58 -5.42 -0.20
C THR A 226 5.80 -4.07 -0.88
N LEU A 227 6.09 -3.04 -0.07
CA LEU A 227 6.61 -1.77 -0.56
C LEU A 227 8.12 -1.77 -0.37
N GLU A 228 8.87 -1.75 -1.48
CA GLU A 228 10.33 -1.73 -1.38
C GLU A 228 10.86 -0.36 -0.96
N GLU A 229 12.09 -0.36 -0.44
CA GLU A 229 12.77 0.89 -0.10
C GLU A 229 13.03 1.72 -1.37
N GLY A 230 12.68 3.01 -1.34
CA GLY A 230 12.78 3.90 -2.49
C GLY A 230 11.43 4.35 -3.04
N VAL A 231 10.34 3.61 -2.76
CA VAL A 231 8.98 4.04 -3.11
C VAL A 231 8.74 5.43 -2.52
N LYS A 232 8.49 6.43 -3.36
CA LYS A 232 8.55 7.84 -2.91
C LYS A 232 7.27 8.31 -2.24
N LYS A 233 6.11 7.83 -2.71
CA LYS A 233 4.82 8.41 -2.33
C LYS A 233 3.64 7.44 -2.47
N LEU A 234 2.77 7.47 -1.47
CA LEU A 234 1.39 6.98 -1.55
C LEU A 234 0.44 8.12 -1.93
N SER A 235 -0.58 7.81 -2.71
CA SER A 235 -1.68 8.73 -2.99
C SER A 235 -2.76 8.65 -1.92
N VAL A 236 -3.61 9.69 -1.88
CA VAL A 236 -4.89 9.65 -1.15
C VAL A 236 -5.64 8.36 -1.56
N SER A 237 -6.08 7.58 -0.58
CA SER A 237 -6.80 6.32 -0.80
C SER A 237 -6.04 5.22 -1.56
N SER A 238 -4.70 5.17 -1.54
CA SER A 238 -3.94 4.14 -2.28
C SER A 238 -4.37 2.70 -1.98
N PHE A 239 -4.61 2.36 -0.71
CA PHE A 239 -5.03 1.04 -0.25
C PHE A 239 -6.46 1.04 0.33
N TYR A 240 -7.31 1.99 -0.10
CA TYR A 240 -8.71 2.01 0.29
C TYR A 240 -9.40 0.71 -0.15
N GLY A 241 -10.13 0.09 0.77
CA GLY A 241 -10.87 -1.14 0.53
C GLY A 241 -9.99 -2.31 0.09
N ALA A 242 -8.72 -2.33 0.49
CA ALA A 242 -7.79 -3.41 0.15
C ALA A 242 -7.88 -4.57 1.13
N LYS A 243 -7.95 -5.81 0.62
CA LYS A 243 -7.95 -7.02 1.45
C LYS A 243 -6.50 -7.39 1.82
N ILE A 244 -5.87 -6.54 2.63
CA ILE A 244 -4.49 -6.71 3.14
C ILE A 244 -4.51 -6.86 4.65
N GLU A 245 -3.68 -7.74 5.22
CA GLU A 245 -3.62 -7.99 6.68
C GLU A 245 -2.57 -7.13 7.37
N SER A 246 -1.44 -6.89 6.70
CA SER A 246 -0.35 -6.08 7.25
C SER A 246 0.38 -5.33 6.16
N ILE A 247 1.02 -4.22 6.54
CA ILE A 247 1.91 -3.46 5.65
C ILE A 247 3.04 -2.81 6.45
N THR A 248 4.24 -2.78 5.85
CA THR A 248 5.37 -2.00 6.37
C THR A 248 5.60 -0.80 5.47
N ILE A 249 5.65 0.39 6.06
CA ILE A 249 5.89 1.63 5.33
C ILE A 249 7.42 1.85 5.22
N PRO A 250 8.00 1.91 4.01
CA PRO A 250 9.44 2.08 3.82
C PRO A 250 9.89 3.48 4.23
N SER A 251 11.19 3.65 4.52
CA SER A 251 11.70 4.88 5.14
C SER A 251 11.62 6.11 4.24
N SER A 252 11.47 5.89 2.94
CA SER A 252 11.26 6.91 1.90
C SER A 252 9.88 7.57 1.95
N ILE A 253 8.88 7.00 2.64
CA ILE A 253 7.51 7.52 2.69
C ILE A 253 7.28 8.24 4.02
N THR A 254 7.33 9.57 4.02
CA THR A 254 7.21 10.39 5.24
C THR A 254 5.78 10.83 5.58
N GLU A 255 4.77 10.38 4.83
CA GLU A 255 3.37 10.77 5.01
C GLU A 255 2.45 9.58 4.74
N ILE A 256 1.48 9.36 5.62
CA ILE A 256 0.33 8.49 5.37
C ILE A 256 -0.82 9.38 4.90
N PRO A 257 -1.20 9.36 3.61
CA PRO A 257 -2.21 10.27 3.08
C PRO A 257 -3.61 10.03 3.65
N SER A 258 -4.52 10.99 3.43
CA SER A 258 -5.93 10.83 3.80
C SER A 258 -6.56 9.59 3.15
N TRP A 259 -7.40 8.90 3.93
CA TRP A 259 -8.13 7.68 3.55
C TRP A 259 -7.27 6.55 2.99
N CYS A 260 -5.95 6.56 3.22
CA CYS A 260 -5.01 5.64 2.58
C CYS A 260 -5.39 4.17 2.78
N PHE A 261 -5.84 3.79 3.98
CA PHE A 261 -6.25 2.44 4.35
C PHE A 261 -7.73 2.35 4.76
N GLU A 262 -8.56 3.33 4.40
CA GLU A 262 -9.99 3.26 4.75
C GLU A 262 -10.62 1.95 4.26
N ASN A 263 -11.40 1.28 5.12
CA ASN A 263 -12.05 -0.01 4.84
C ASN A 263 -11.09 -1.16 4.47
N ALA A 264 -9.78 -0.99 4.62
CA ALA A 264 -8.83 -2.08 4.41
C ALA A 264 -9.00 -3.15 5.51
N ALA A 265 -8.75 -4.41 5.18
CA ALA A 265 -8.76 -5.52 6.15
C ALA A 265 -7.55 -5.50 7.12
N LEU A 266 -6.84 -4.37 7.21
CA LEU A 266 -5.54 -4.19 7.82
C LEU A 266 -5.61 -4.43 9.34
N GLU A 267 -4.88 -5.43 9.83
CA GLU A 267 -4.79 -5.77 11.26
C GLU A 267 -3.54 -5.20 11.93
N SER A 268 -2.48 -4.92 11.16
CA SER A 268 -1.26 -4.31 11.67
C SER A 268 -0.58 -3.41 10.64
N VAL A 269 0.07 -2.35 11.11
CA VAL A 269 0.88 -1.45 10.27
C VAL A 269 2.20 -1.17 10.98
N THR A 270 3.31 -1.26 10.25
CA THR A 270 4.63 -0.86 10.77
C THR A 270 4.99 0.50 10.20
N LEU A 271 5.07 1.48 11.08
CA LEU A 271 5.44 2.86 10.80
C LEU A 271 6.89 3.11 11.27
N HIS A 272 7.65 3.92 10.54
CA HIS A 272 8.99 4.36 10.94
C HIS A 272 8.95 5.80 11.46
N ASP A 273 9.95 6.18 12.27
CA ASP A 273 9.97 7.48 12.98
C ASP A 273 9.98 8.70 12.07
N GLY A 274 10.40 8.54 10.81
CA GLY A 274 10.46 9.63 9.82
C GLY A 274 9.10 10.09 9.27
N ILE A 275 8.00 9.42 9.64
CA ILE A 275 6.65 9.81 9.23
C ILE A 275 6.20 11.06 10.00
N LYS A 276 5.82 12.11 9.26
CA LYS A 276 5.45 13.43 9.78
C LYS A 276 3.95 13.62 9.92
N THR A 277 3.17 12.97 9.07
CA THR A 277 1.74 13.20 8.97
C THR A 277 1.00 11.88 8.81
N ILE A 278 -0.07 11.73 9.60
CA ILE A 278 -1.15 10.78 9.36
C ILE A 278 -2.37 11.59 8.95
N GLY A 279 -2.82 11.42 7.71
CA GLY A 279 -3.89 12.21 7.11
C GLY A 279 -5.29 11.83 7.60
N ASP A 280 -6.27 12.61 7.16
CA ASP A 280 -7.67 12.46 7.57
C ASP A 280 -8.22 11.08 7.17
N GLY A 281 -8.87 10.38 8.10
CA GLY A 281 -9.46 9.07 7.86
C GLY A 281 -8.45 8.00 7.42
N ALA A 282 -7.14 8.19 7.64
CA ALA A 282 -6.10 7.29 7.11
C ALA A 282 -6.33 5.80 7.44
N PHE A 283 -6.88 5.50 8.62
CA PHE A 283 -7.14 4.14 9.11
C PHE A 283 -8.59 3.92 9.55
N ILE A 284 -9.53 4.75 9.07
CA ILE A 284 -10.96 4.58 9.36
C ILE A 284 -11.45 3.20 8.91
N ARG A 285 -12.20 2.51 9.80
CA ARG A 285 -12.78 1.18 9.53
C ARG A 285 -11.77 0.13 9.08
N THR A 286 -10.53 0.23 9.57
CA THR A 286 -9.56 -0.88 9.50
C THR A 286 -9.84 -1.90 10.61
N LYS A 287 -9.01 -2.95 10.69
CA LYS A 287 -9.04 -3.95 11.75
C LYS A 287 -7.81 -3.84 12.67
N LEU A 288 -7.15 -2.68 12.70
CA LEU A 288 -5.91 -2.46 13.44
C LEU A 288 -6.15 -2.68 14.92
N LYS A 289 -5.47 -3.66 15.53
CA LYS A 289 -5.61 -3.96 16.97
C LYS A 289 -4.69 -3.09 17.84
N ALA A 290 -3.60 -2.62 17.24
CA ALA A 290 -2.54 -1.87 17.90
C ALA A 290 -1.81 -0.97 16.90
N ILE A 291 -1.28 0.15 17.41
CA ILE A 291 -0.43 1.05 16.63
C ILE A 291 0.62 1.71 17.50
N GLN A 292 1.86 1.76 16.99
CA GLN A 292 2.91 2.62 17.51
C GLN A 292 2.97 3.89 16.64
N LEU A 293 2.71 5.04 17.26
CA LEU A 293 2.85 6.33 16.57
C LEU A 293 4.33 6.70 16.42
N PRO A 294 4.76 7.22 15.25
CA PRO A 294 6.14 7.63 14.99
C PRO A 294 6.67 8.73 15.93
N ASP A 295 7.93 8.63 16.35
CA ASP A 295 8.52 9.61 17.28
C ASP A 295 8.62 11.04 16.71
N GLU A 296 8.71 11.19 15.38
CA GLU A 296 8.75 12.52 14.73
C GLU A 296 7.40 12.95 14.12
N LEU A 297 6.29 12.30 14.49
CA LEU A 297 4.95 12.60 14.00
C LEU A 297 4.52 14.00 14.44
N GLU A 298 4.10 14.86 13.52
CA GLU A 298 3.71 16.24 13.81
C GLU A 298 2.19 16.43 13.83
N THR A 299 1.47 15.71 12.97
CA THR A 299 0.02 15.88 12.74
C THR A 299 -0.72 14.55 12.68
N ILE A 300 -1.85 14.48 13.39
CA ILE A 300 -2.85 13.41 13.29
C ILE A 300 -4.15 14.03 12.75
N GLY A 301 -4.57 13.60 11.57
CA GLY A 301 -5.73 14.12 10.85
C GLY A 301 -7.08 13.80 11.50
N ALA A 302 -8.13 14.46 11.01
CA ALA A 302 -9.49 14.20 11.44
C ALA A 302 -9.90 12.76 11.11
N ASP A 303 -10.67 12.09 11.96
CA ASP A 303 -11.16 10.72 11.76
C ASP A 303 -10.08 9.64 11.56
N ALA A 304 -8.80 9.94 11.79
CA ALA A 304 -7.68 9.08 11.41
C ALA A 304 -7.81 7.63 11.90
N PHE A 305 -8.31 7.44 13.12
CA PHE A 305 -8.46 6.16 13.83
C PHE A 305 -9.87 5.99 14.42
N ILE A 306 -10.90 6.51 13.75
CA ILE A 306 -12.27 6.44 14.29
C ILE A 306 -12.81 5.00 14.30
N GLY A 307 -13.40 4.61 15.43
CA GLY A 307 -14.05 3.33 15.66
C GLY A 307 -15.57 3.38 15.51
N ASP A 308 -16.11 4.04 14.48
CA ASP A 308 -17.55 4.32 14.21
C ASP A 308 -18.49 3.09 14.33
N GLY A 309 -18.78 2.64 15.56
CA GLY A 309 -19.47 1.39 15.89
C GLY A 309 -18.59 0.13 15.96
N TYR A 310 -17.28 0.26 15.75
CA TYR A 310 -16.29 -0.82 15.75
C TYR A 310 -15.14 -0.48 16.71
N SER A 311 -14.79 -1.39 17.61
CA SER A 311 -13.56 -1.22 18.40
C SER A 311 -12.37 -1.46 17.49
N LEU A 312 -11.59 -0.40 17.23
CA LEU A 312 -10.41 -0.49 16.38
C LEU A 312 -9.25 -1.09 17.17
N LEU A 313 -8.67 -0.30 18.08
CA LEU A 313 -7.47 -0.58 18.85
C LEU A 313 -7.79 -1.32 20.17
N ASP A 314 -8.52 -2.43 20.10
CA ASP A 314 -9.00 -3.18 21.28
C ASP A 314 -7.90 -3.93 22.06
N ASP A 315 -6.76 -4.25 21.42
CA ASP A 315 -5.59 -4.86 22.06
C ASP A 315 -4.57 -3.82 22.59
N MET A 316 -4.87 -2.52 22.53
CA MET A 316 -3.97 -1.47 23.04
C MET A 316 -4.11 -1.27 24.56
N ASP A 317 -3.02 -1.58 25.29
CA ASP A 317 -2.90 -1.25 26.71
C ASP A 317 -2.79 0.26 26.94
N GLU A 318 -1.96 0.94 26.14
CA GLU A 318 -1.67 2.37 26.28
C GLU A 318 -1.25 2.97 24.93
N LEU A 319 -1.95 4.01 24.49
CA LEU A 319 -1.55 4.82 23.33
C LEU A 319 -0.68 5.97 23.80
N VAL A 320 0.53 6.09 23.24
CA VAL A 320 1.42 7.22 23.51
C VAL A 320 1.30 8.23 22.37
N ILE A 321 0.88 9.46 22.69
CA ILE A 321 0.94 10.59 21.76
C ILE A 321 2.39 11.13 21.76
N PRO A 322 3.14 11.08 20.64
CA PRO A 322 4.53 11.54 20.59
C PRO A 322 4.69 13.02 20.96
N ALA A 323 5.83 13.38 21.55
CA ALA A 323 6.10 14.77 21.97
C ALA A 323 6.19 15.77 20.82
N SER A 324 6.36 15.30 19.58
CA SER A 324 6.36 16.10 18.36
C SER A 324 4.96 16.47 17.87
N VAL A 325 3.91 15.76 18.32
CA VAL A 325 2.54 16.01 17.89
C VAL A 325 2.03 17.30 18.52
N LYS A 326 1.65 18.26 17.68
CA LYS A 326 1.12 19.56 18.14
C LYS A 326 -0.39 19.59 18.25
N SER A 327 -1.07 18.88 17.34
CA SER A 327 -2.52 18.87 17.25
C SER A 327 -3.05 17.47 16.95
N ILE A 328 -4.20 17.16 17.53
CA ILE A 328 -4.98 15.95 17.28
C ILE A 328 -6.30 16.37 16.65
N GLY A 329 -6.55 15.91 15.42
CA GLY A 329 -7.70 16.31 14.60
C GLY A 329 -9.07 15.90 15.15
N GLU A 330 -10.11 16.49 14.55
CA GLU A 330 -11.51 16.22 14.89
C GLU A 330 -11.78 14.71 14.85
N ARG A 331 -12.37 14.16 15.92
CA ARG A 331 -12.75 12.74 16.01
C ARG A 331 -11.61 11.73 15.75
N ALA A 332 -10.35 12.16 15.79
CA ALA A 332 -9.20 11.36 15.38
C ALA A 332 -9.14 9.96 16.02
N PHE A 333 -9.53 9.82 17.29
CA PHE A 333 -9.59 8.57 18.04
C PHE A 333 -10.98 8.30 18.61
N SER A 334 -12.03 8.91 18.05
CA SER A 334 -13.39 8.74 18.57
C SER A 334 -13.80 7.25 18.52
N GLY A 335 -14.16 6.66 19.66
CA GLY A 335 -14.56 5.27 19.75
C GLY A 335 -13.45 4.26 19.38
N ALA A 336 -12.18 4.67 19.40
CA ALA A 336 -11.06 3.85 18.91
C ALA A 336 -10.79 2.57 19.73
N GLY A 337 -11.52 2.30 20.82
CA GLY A 337 -11.35 1.08 21.63
C GLY A 337 -10.20 1.11 22.64
N ILE A 338 -9.44 2.22 22.68
CA ILE A 338 -8.35 2.45 23.64
C ILE A 338 -8.87 2.78 25.04
N ASN A 339 -8.13 2.41 26.09
CA ASN A 339 -8.51 2.67 27.48
C ASN A 339 -7.53 3.58 28.24
N SER A 340 -6.30 3.76 27.74
CA SER A 340 -5.28 4.63 28.32
C SER A 340 -4.55 5.40 27.23
N VAL A 341 -4.30 6.68 27.48
CA VAL A 341 -3.55 7.56 26.58
C VAL A 341 -2.55 8.39 27.38
N VAL A 342 -1.29 8.39 26.92
CA VAL A 342 -0.24 9.28 27.43
C VAL A 342 -0.14 10.49 26.51
N PHE A 343 -0.50 11.65 27.05
CA PHE A 343 -0.36 12.94 26.37
C PHE A 343 0.97 13.59 26.75
N ASN A 344 1.94 13.57 25.83
CA ASN A 344 3.27 14.15 26.07
C ASN A 344 3.28 15.68 25.99
N GLU A 345 4.27 16.28 26.65
CA GLU A 345 4.56 17.71 26.51
C GLU A 345 4.94 18.04 25.06
N GLY A 346 4.40 19.13 24.54
CA GLY A 346 4.48 19.51 23.13
C GLY A 346 3.11 19.54 22.45
N LEU A 347 2.13 18.79 22.97
CA LEU A 347 0.75 18.83 22.51
C LEU A 347 0.09 20.17 22.87
N GLU A 348 -0.39 20.90 21.86
CA GLU A 348 -0.96 22.25 22.00
C GLU A 348 -2.49 22.26 21.90
N THR A 349 -3.07 21.40 21.03
CA THR A 349 -4.51 21.40 20.72
C THR A 349 -5.08 19.99 20.63
N ILE A 350 -6.28 19.80 21.19
CA ILE A 350 -7.13 18.62 20.98
C ILE A 350 -8.45 19.10 20.39
N GLU A 351 -8.75 18.69 19.16
CA GLU A 351 -9.91 19.14 18.39
C GLU A 351 -11.20 18.39 18.77
N GLN A 352 -12.30 18.82 18.14
CA GLN A 352 -13.65 18.40 18.49
C GLN A 352 -13.79 16.89 18.51
N ALA A 353 -14.35 16.35 19.59
CA ALA A 353 -14.62 14.92 19.75
C ALA A 353 -13.42 13.99 19.51
N ALA A 354 -12.18 14.49 19.56
CA ALA A 354 -10.96 13.74 19.23
C ALA A 354 -10.86 12.40 19.97
N PHE A 355 -11.30 12.34 21.23
CA PHE A 355 -11.37 11.13 22.05
C PHE A 355 -12.77 10.89 22.61
N ALA A 356 -13.83 11.25 21.85
CA ALA A 356 -15.19 10.92 22.23
C ALA A 356 -15.40 9.40 22.27
N HIS A 357 -16.34 8.94 23.10
CA HIS A 357 -16.70 7.52 23.22
C HIS A 357 -15.54 6.60 23.63
N ILE A 358 -14.62 7.10 24.46
CA ILE A 358 -13.55 6.31 25.09
C ILE A 358 -13.78 6.22 26.60
N ASP A 359 -13.70 5.00 27.15
CA ASP A 359 -13.88 4.64 28.57
C ASP A 359 -12.71 5.04 29.49
N PHE A 360 -12.35 6.33 29.49
CA PHE A 360 -11.33 6.83 30.42
C PHE A 360 -11.81 6.84 31.86
N SER A 361 -11.02 6.23 32.77
CA SER A 361 -11.25 6.39 34.22
C SER A 361 -10.60 7.66 34.78
N SER A 362 -9.45 8.05 34.24
CA SER A 362 -8.72 9.27 34.58
C SER A 362 -7.88 9.73 33.40
N ILE A 363 -7.68 11.05 33.28
CA ILE A 363 -6.92 11.65 32.18
C ILE A 363 -5.84 12.58 32.76
N GLU A 364 -4.65 12.57 32.16
CA GLU A 364 -3.56 13.49 32.49
C GLU A 364 -3.17 14.32 31.26
N LEU A 365 -3.37 15.63 31.33
CA LEU A 365 -3.16 16.56 30.22
C LEU A 365 -1.89 17.41 30.44
N PRO A 366 -1.05 17.60 29.40
CA PRO A 366 0.27 18.23 29.52
C PRO A 366 0.17 19.73 29.77
N ALA A 367 1.26 20.33 30.23
CA ALA A 367 1.32 21.75 30.51
C ALA A 367 1.30 22.61 29.24
N SER A 368 1.74 22.04 28.12
CA SER A 368 1.67 22.65 26.79
C SER A 368 0.26 22.79 26.22
N LEU A 369 -0.74 22.05 26.74
CA LEU A 369 -2.09 22.05 26.18
C LEU A 369 -2.73 23.43 26.37
N SER A 370 -3.04 24.09 25.25
CA SER A 370 -3.54 25.46 25.22
C SER A 370 -5.00 25.55 24.77
N SER A 371 -5.48 24.57 24.00
CA SER A 371 -6.83 24.55 23.44
C SER A 371 -7.46 23.15 23.53
N LEU A 372 -8.74 23.09 23.91
CA LEU A 372 -9.54 21.88 23.98
C LEU A 372 -10.94 22.16 23.40
N ALA A 373 -11.32 21.49 22.31
CA ALA A 373 -12.58 21.73 21.62
C ALA A 373 -13.75 20.86 22.15
N ASP A 374 -14.96 21.18 21.70
CA ASP A 374 -16.22 20.54 22.11
C ASP A 374 -16.20 19.01 22.05
N SER A 375 -16.84 18.38 23.03
CA SER A 375 -16.88 16.92 23.21
C SER A 375 -15.55 16.17 23.13
N ALA A 376 -14.37 16.82 23.27
CA ALA A 376 -13.06 16.18 23.08
C ALA A 376 -12.87 14.87 23.86
N PHE A 377 -13.46 14.75 25.05
CA PHE A 377 -13.48 13.53 25.88
C PHE A 377 -14.90 13.11 26.24
N ASP A 378 -15.87 13.32 25.33
CA ASP A 378 -17.28 13.07 25.62
C ASP A 378 -17.57 11.58 25.80
N GLN A 379 -17.84 11.21 27.05
CA GLN A 379 -18.47 9.96 27.38
C GLN A 379 -19.23 10.10 28.70
N TYR A 380 -20.53 9.83 28.65
CA TYR A 380 -21.44 9.99 29.77
C TYR A 380 -21.02 9.06 30.92
N ASP A 381 -20.43 9.64 31.97
CA ASP A 381 -20.25 9.09 33.33
C ASP A 381 -18.99 8.24 33.65
N SER A 382 -18.02 8.06 32.73
CA SER A 382 -16.83 7.20 32.96
C SER A 382 -15.67 7.91 33.67
N ILE A 383 -15.38 9.17 33.30
CA ILE A 383 -14.22 9.92 33.82
C ILE A 383 -14.45 10.30 35.28
N LYS A 384 -13.56 9.85 36.17
CA LYS A 384 -13.61 10.17 37.60
C LYS A 384 -12.72 11.35 37.98
N SER A 385 -11.60 11.52 37.26
CA SER A 385 -10.67 12.61 37.53
C SER A 385 -9.87 13.05 36.31
N ILE A 386 -9.58 14.35 36.23
CA ILE A 386 -8.73 14.94 35.21
C ILE A 386 -7.60 15.71 35.90
N THR A 387 -6.37 15.44 35.52
CA THR A 387 -5.19 16.20 35.96
C THR A 387 -4.72 17.09 34.83
N PHE A 388 -4.72 18.40 35.04
CA PHE A 388 -4.06 19.35 34.15
C PHE A 388 -2.69 19.71 34.72
N LYS A 389 -1.64 19.71 33.90
CA LYS A 389 -0.29 20.14 34.32
C LYS A 389 -0.02 21.63 34.10
N GLY A 390 -0.86 22.32 33.33
CA GLY A 390 -0.68 23.69 32.86
C GLY A 390 -1.70 24.69 33.40
N ALA A 391 -1.76 25.84 32.72
CA ALA A 391 -2.83 26.81 32.90
C ALA A 391 -4.16 26.26 32.31
N PRO A 392 -5.33 26.82 32.69
CA PRO A 392 -6.59 26.44 32.07
C PRO A 392 -6.51 26.58 30.53
N PRO A 393 -6.79 25.52 29.75
CA PRO A 393 -6.85 25.65 28.31
C PRO A 393 -8.04 26.52 27.90
N GLU A 394 -7.93 27.15 26.73
CA GLU A 394 -9.08 27.74 26.06
C GLU A 394 -10.01 26.62 25.61
N ILE A 395 -11.28 26.72 25.98
CA ILE A 395 -12.30 25.79 25.50
C ILE A 395 -13.03 26.44 24.33
N THR A 396 -12.89 25.85 23.16
CA THR A 396 -13.44 26.37 21.90
C THR A 396 -14.75 25.67 21.55
N TYR A 397 -15.68 26.45 20.99
CA TYR A 397 -16.95 25.92 20.51
C TYR A 397 -16.93 25.82 18.99
N THR A 398 -17.26 24.66 18.44
CA THR A 398 -17.54 24.51 17.00
C THR A 398 -19.01 24.18 16.82
N THR A 399 -19.76 25.13 16.26
CA THR A 399 -21.11 24.84 15.77
C THR A 399 -20.97 23.89 14.60
N GLY A 400 -21.40 22.64 14.77
CA GLY A 400 -21.42 21.67 13.67
C GLY A 400 -22.23 22.19 12.47
N SER A 401 -21.96 21.65 11.29
CA SER A 401 -22.63 21.95 10.02
C SER A 401 -24.16 21.81 10.06
N SER A 402 -24.71 21.13 11.07
CA SER A 402 -26.13 20.90 11.32
C SER A 402 -26.81 21.94 12.25
N GLY A 403 -26.06 22.91 12.79
CA GLY A 403 -26.59 23.95 13.69
C GLY A 403 -26.92 23.46 15.11
N ASN A 404 -26.66 22.20 15.44
CA ASN A 404 -26.73 21.70 16.80
C ASN A 404 -25.43 22.02 17.53
N LEU A 405 -25.54 22.62 18.72
CA LEU A 405 -24.43 22.73 19.66
C LEU A 405 -24.09 21.32 20.13
N TYR A 406 -22.86 20.88 19.89
CA TYR A 406 -22.32 19.73 20.61
C TYR A 406 -22.27 20.08 22.11
N ALA A 407 -22.29 19.05 22.95
CA ALA A 407 -22.15 19.25 24.38
C ALA A 407 -20.74 19.83 24.68
N PRO A 408 -20.55 20.56 25.79
CA PRO A 408 -19.24 21.12 26.15
C PRO A 408 -18.09 20.11 26.05
N ALA A 409 -16.87 20.58 25.75
CA ALA A 409 -15.61 19.81 25.71
C ALA A 409 -15.46 18.76 26.82
N LEU A 410 -16.02 19.06 28.00
CA LEU A 410 -15.99 18.24 29.21
C LEU A 410 -17.42 18.12 29.77
N THR A 411 -18.31 17.48 29.04
CA THR A 411 -19.69 17.23 29.52
C THR A 411 -19.64 16.27 30.72
N GLY A 412 -20.30 16.61 31.83
CA GLY A 412 -20.25 15.83 33.08
C GLY A 412 -19.04 16.14 33.98
N ILE A 413 -18.23 17.14 33.64
CA ILE A 413 -17.06 17.56 34.43
C ILE A 413 -17.39 17.97 35.87
N GLU A 414 -18.61 18.43 36.13
CA GLU A 414 -19.09 18.74 37.47
C GLU A 414 -19.04 17.54 38.42
N ASN A 415 -19.06 16.32 37.88
CA ASN A 415 -18.96 15.07 38.64
C ASN A 415 -17.51 14.56 38.74
N CYS A 416 -16.56 15.18 38.03
CA CYS A 416 -15.15 14.81 38.03
C CYS A 416 -14.37 15.55 39.13
N ILE A 417 -13.31 14.91 39.65
CA ILE A 417 -12.29 15.60 40.45
C ILE A 417 -11.24 16.18 39.51
N ILE A 418 -10.97 17.49 39.62
CA ILE A 418 -9.98 18.17 38.78
C ILE A 418 -8.74 18.48 39.60
N TYR A 419 -7.59 17.98 39.19
CA TYR A 419 -6.30 18.26 39.82
C TYR A 419 -5.50 19.26 38.97
N VAL A 420 -5.01 20.32 39.61
CA VAL A 420 -4.26 21.40 38.93
C VAL A 420 -3.05 21.85 39.75
N PRO A 421 -2.01 22.44 39.14
CA PRO A 421 -0.86 22.94 39.88
C PRO A 421 -1.26 24.00 40.91
N ALA A 422 -0.57 24.04 42.06
CA ALA A 422 -0.88 24.96 43.15
C ALA A 422 -0.97 26.44 42.72
N ASN A 423 -0.07 26.85 41.81
CA ASN A 423 -0.03 28.20 41.26
C ASN A 423 -1.14 28.50 40.23
N GLN A 424 -1.86 27.48 39.76
CA GLN A 424 -2.96 27.59 38.80
C GLN A 424 -4.33 27.47 39.46
N LEU A 425 -4.42 27.03 40.71
CA LEU A 425 -5.69 26.82 41.43
C LEU A 425 -6.64 28.02 41.30
N LYS A 426 -6.14 29.23 41.52
CA LYS A 426 -6.93 30.46 41.37
C LYS A 426 -7.46 30.62 39.94
N ALA A 427 -6.60 30.45 38.94
CA ALA A 427 -6.96 30.60 37.52
C ALA A 427 -8.07 29.62 37.10
N TYR A 428 -8.02 28.37 37.57
CA TYR A 428 -9.09 27.39 37.34
C TYR A 428 -10.38 27.77 38.06
N THR A 429 -10.33 28.10 39.37
CA THR A 429 -11.56 28.45 40.13
C THR A 429 -12.25 29.73 39.64
N GLU A 430 -11.53 30.61 38.96
CA GLU A 430 -12.05 31.84 38.35
C GLU A 430 -12.43 31.67 36.86
N SER A 431 -12.06 30.55 36.22
CA SER A 431 -12.35 30.31 34.81
C SER A 431 -13.84 30.06 34.58
N VAL A 432 -14.34 30.40 33.38
CA VAL A 432 -15.76 30.24 33.04
C VAL A 432 -16.22 28.78 33.18
N TRP A 433 -15.36 27.83 32.82
CA TRP A 433 -15.70 26.41 32.70
C TRP A 433 -15.46 25.60 33.97
N PHE A 434 -14.42 25.92 34.71
CA PHE A 434 -14.04 25.15 35.91
C PHE A 434 -14.64 25.76 37.19
N LYS A 435 -15.21 26.97 37.11
CA LYS A 435 -15.86 27.61 38.25
C LYS A 435 -17.05 26.78 38.75
N GLY A 436 -17.01 26.44 40.03
CA GLY A 436 -18.05 25.64 40.68
C GLY A 436 -17.88 24.13 40.53
N THR A 437 -16.81 23.67 39.86
CA THR A 437 -16.42 22.26 39.79
C THR A 437 -15.50 21.87 40.95
N ASN A 438 -15.22 20.57 41.09
CA ASN A 438 -14.40 20.01 42.16
C ASN A 438 -12.88 20.15 41.87
N VAL A 439 -12.37 21.38 41.87
CA VAL A 439 -10.95 21.68 41.60
C VAL A 439 -10.10 21.58 42.88
N TYR A 440 -9.00 20.83 42.81
CA TYR A 440 -8.03 20.63 43.90
C TYR A 440 -6.59 20.83 43.40
N GLU A 441 -5.71 21.18 44.35
CA GLU A 441 -4.27 21.19 44.12
C GLU A 441 -3.74 19.77 43.88
N SER A 442 -3.00 19.56 42.80
CA SER A 442 -2.31 18.30 42.52
C SER A 442 -1.19 18.09 43.54
N ASN A 443 -1.11 16.88 44.11
CA ASN A 443 -0.02 16.54 45.03
C ASN A 443 1.12 15.84 44.25
N PRO A 444 2.27 16.49 44.03
CA PRO A 444 3.34 15.94 43.19
C PRO A 444 3.99 14.67 43.76
N ASN A 445 3.72 14.31 45.02
CA ASN A 445 4.29 13.12 45.68
C ASN A 445 3.32 11.94 45.78
N LYS A 446 2.12 12.04 45.19
CA LYS A 446 1.12 10.98 45.26
C LYS A 446 0.51 10.75 43.87
N THR A 447 1.02 9.74 43.17
CA THR A 447 0.28 9.05 42.11
C THR A 447 -0.95 8.40 42.76
N TYR A 448 -2.13 9.01 42.65
CA TYR A 448 -3.31 8.58 43.39
C TYR A 448 -4.35 7.86 42.54
N PHE A 449 -4.47 6.56 42.80
CA PHE A 449 -5.76 5.88 42.96
C PHE A 449 -5.97 5.59 44.46
N SER A 450 -6.83 6.35 45.16
CA SER A 450 -7.65 5.89 46.30
C SER A 450 -8.45 7.04 46.93
N GLU A 451 -9.73 6.80 47.19
CA GLU A 451 -10.78 7.75 47.65
C GLU A 451 -10.55 8.44 49.02
N ASN A 452 -9.37 8.29 49.65
CA ASN A 452 -9.25 8.52 51.10
C ASN A 452 -8.45 9.75 51.55
N ASN A 453 -8.30 10.80 50.74
CA ASN A 453 -7.65 12.03 51.23
C ASN A 453 -8.16 13.32 50.56
N LEU A 454 -9.43 13.68 50.79
CA LEU A 454 -9.95 15.02 50.49
C LEU A 454 -9.83 15.92 51.73
N LYS A 455 -9.01 16.98 51.65
CA LYS A 455 -9.15 18.15 52.51
C LYS A 455 -10.00 19.16 51.73
N ALA A 456 -11.30 19.18 52.01
CA ALA A 456 -12.13 20.33 51.62
C ALA A 456 -11.66 21.56 52.40
N ILE A 457 -11.37 22.66 51.71
CA ILE A 457 -11.09 23.95 52.34
C ILE A 457 -12.06 24.99 51.76
N GLY A 458 -13.05 25.38 52.57
CA GLY A 458 -13.66 26.71 52.54
C GLY A 458 -14.97 26.87 51.77
N SER A 459 -16.07 26.87 52.51
CA SER A 459 -17.40 27.42 52.18
C SER A 459 -17.41 28.95 52.02
#